data_AF-A0A534W9B8-F1
#
_entry.id   AF-A0A534W9B8-F1
#
_cell.length_a   1.000
_cell.length_b   1.000
_cell.length_c   1.000
_cell.angle_alpha   90.00
_cell.angle_beta   90.00
_cell.angle_gamma   90.00
#
_symmetry.space_group_name_H-M   'P 1'
#
loop_
_entity.id
_entity.type
_entity.pdbx_description
1 polymer ?
#
loop_
_entity_poly.entity_id
_entity_poly.type
_entity_poly.pdbx_seq_one_letter_code
_entity_poly.pdbx_strand_id
1 'polypeptide(L)'
;MVISDAFELLATLPDESVDLVITDPPYESLQLHRSRGTTTRLTTNWFTTVPDARLPELLASVYRVLRRDRHFYLFCDEVTADVIKQQQGVGAGRLPNGARPCEAGFVYWKEVLWGKTTLDGARIRGGTGYHYRAASERILFFEKGKRPLIDLGIPDVLLAARSTVTGPAVKPNAVVRTLLLQSSTAGELVVDPFCGTGVVGVEARAHGRRFLLGDIDLAYLDASLAGVAPPGVAKRVADGIDPIAPPDLEELASAADEVREAAEAAGWLEGDAGTPELAELLRIRPREREAAVRRSLRAPPGPEEPPLLRAWRAWALSGRRIS
;
A
#
# COMPACT_ATOMS: atom_id res chain seq x y z
N MET A 1 -5.59 -17.45 7.88
CA MET A 1 -6.13 -16.10 8.14
C MET A 1 -7.26 -16.22 9.15
N VAL A 2 -7.49 -15.21 9.97
CA VAL A 2 -8.49 -15.26 11.05
C VAL A 2 -9.23 -13.92 11.12
N ILE A 3 -10.55 -13.94 11.28
CA ILE A 3 -11.32 -12.76 11.69
C ILE A 3 -11.22 -12.68 13.21
N SER A 4 -10.54 -11.67 13.74
CA SER A 4 -10.23 -11.53 15.16
C SER A 4 -9.83 -10.10 15.48
N ASP A 5 -10.10 -9.67 16.71
CA ASP A 5 -9.38 -8.52 17.29
C ASP A 5 -7.88 -8.83 17.34
N ALA A 6 -7.06 -7.81 17.13
CA ALA A 6 -5.60 -7.92 17.07
C ALA A 6 -5.00 -8.40 18.38
N PHE A 7 -5.49 -7.90 19.53
CA PHE A 7 -4.98 -8.28 20.84
C PHE A 7 -5.39 -9.70 21.20
N GLU A 8 -6.62 -10.10 20.85
CA GLU A 8 -7.07 -11.48 20.99
C GLU A 8 -6.21 -12.43 20.13
N LEU A 9 -5.98 -12.10 18.86
CA LEU A 9 -5.14 -12.90 17.98
C LEU A 9 -3.74 -13.06 18.56
N LEU A 10 -3.10 -11.96 18.96
CA LEU A 10 -1.78 -12.01 19.56
C LEU A 10 -1.78 -12.83 20.85
N ALA A 11 -2.80 -12.73 21.70
CA ALA A 11 -2.94 -13.50 22.93
C ALA A 11 -2.99 -15.02 22.69
N THR A 12 -3.56 -15.47 21.56
CA THR A 12 -3.59 -16.91 21.21
C THR A 12 -2.23 -17.45 20.77
N LEU A 13 -1.29 -16.60 20.37
CA LEU A 13 0.01 -17.03 19.90
C LEU A 13 0.94 -17.39 21.08
N PRO A 14 1.68 -18.51 20.99
CA PRO A 14 2.70 -18.83 21.97
C PRO A 14 3.80 -17.78 22.00
N ASP A 15 4.46 -17.68 23.14
CA ASP A 15 5.68 -16.88 23.29
C ASP A 15 6.74 -17.34 22.28
N GLU A 16 7.48 -16.39 21.73
CA GLU A 16 8.60 -16.66 20.81
C GLU A 16 8.25 -17.63 19.64
N SER A 17 7.07 -17.44 19.05
CA SER A 17 6.56 -18.25 17.94
C SER A 17 6.63 -17.56 16.58
N VAL A 18 6.84 -16.24 16.54
CA VAL A 18 6.79 -15.40 15.34
C VAL A 18 8.19 -14.93 14.93
N ASP A 19 8.47 -14.91 13.63
CA ASP A 19 9.77 -14.47 13.09
C ASP A 19 9.74 -13.00 12.64
N LEU A 20 8.59 -12.46 12.23
CA LEU A 20 8.50 -11.06 11.81
C LEU A 20 7.10 -10.52 12.05
N VAL A 21 7.00 -9.30 12.54
CA VAL A 21 5.74 -8.54 12.56
C VAL A 21 5.89 -7.31 11.67
N ILE A 22 4.97 -7.14 10.72
CA ILE A 22 4.80 -5.91 9.93
C ILE A 22 3.31 -5.59 10.05
N THR A 23 2.97 -4.40 10.55
CA THR A 23 1.56 -4.07 10.77
C THR A 23 1.27 -2.57 10.75
N ASP A 24 0.00 -2.22 10.56
CA ASP A 24 -0.54 -0.85 10.47
C ASP A 24 -1.87 -0.73 11.24
N PRO A 25 -1.83 -0.53 12.57
CA PRO A 25 -3.04 -0.33 13.37
C PRO A 25 -3.84 0.90 12.93
N PRO A 26 -5.17 0.87 13.06
CA PRO A 26 -5.99 2.07 12.93
C PRO A 26 -5.83 2.96 14.17
N TYR A 27 -5.17 4.12 14.04
CA TYR A 27 -4.82 4.98 15.18
C TYR A 27 -5.88 6.00 15.58
N GLU A 28 -5.90 6.39 16.86
CA GLU A 28 -6.78 7.43 17.41
C GLU A 28 -6.57 8.80 16.74
N SER A 29 -5.33 9.13 16.35
CA SER A 29 -4.99 10.33 15.58
C SER A 29 -5.77 10.46 14.27
N LEU A 30 -6.20 9.35 13.66
CA LEU A 30 -7.06 9.35 12.48
C LEU A 30 -8.42 9.98 12.79
N GLN A 31 -8.90 9.94 14.04
CA GLN A 31 -10.14 10.59 14.47
C GLN A 31 -10.00 12.11 14.60
N LEU A 32 -8.80 12.62 14.94
CA LEU A 32 -8.53 14.07 15.03
C LEU A 32 -8.59 14.75 13.65
N HIS A 33 -8.21 14.06 12.58
CA HIS A 33 -8.39 14.54 11.22
C HIS A 33 -9.87 14.56 10.78
N ARG A 34 -10.72 13.73 11.40
CA ARG A 34 -12.16 13.63 11.13
C ARG A 34 -12.95 14.76 11.79
N SER A 35 -12.67 15.05 13.07
CA SER A 35 -13.36 16.09 13.83
C SER A 35 -13.18 17.50 13.26
N ARG A 36 -12.11 17.72 12.48
CA ARG A 36 -11.82 18.99 11.81
C ARG A 36 -12.34 19.10 10.37
N GLY A 37 -12.96 18.05 9.82
CA GLY A 37 -13.60 18.09 8.48
C GLY A 37 -12.65 18.18 7.27
N THR A 38 -11.35 17.90 7.44
CA THR A 38 -10.32 18.14 6.41
C THR A 38 -10.04 16.93 5.52
N THR A 39 -10.69 15.80 5.79
CA THR A 39 -10.62 14.59 4.96
C THR A 39 -12.04 14.17 4.55
N THR A 40 -12.48 14.58 3.36
CA THR A 40 -13.81 14.31 2.80
C THR A 40 -14.13 12.82 2.57
N ARG A 41 -13.16 11.91 2.77
CA ARG A 41 -13.32 10.45 2.60
C ARG A 41 -13.49 9.64 3.90
N LEU A 42 -13.52 10.29 5.07
CA LEU A 42 -13.65 9.62 6.38
C LEU A 42 -14.99 9.93 7.08
N THR A 43 -16.06 10.16 6.31
CA THR A 43 -17.39 10.56 6.81
C THR A 43 -18.20 9.39 7.41
N THR A 44 -17.78 8.15 7.24
CA THR A 44 -18.46 6.96 7.76
C THR A 44 -17.64 6.27 8.85
N ASN A 45 -18.24 5.96 10.01
CA ASN A 45 -17.64 5.25 11.17
C ASN A 45 -17.15 3.83 10.79
N TRP A 46 -16.10 3.73 10.00
CA TRP A 46 -15.79 2.49 9.28
C TRP A 46 -14.93 1.50 10.07
N PHE A 47 -14.21 1.93 11.12
CA PHE A 47 -13.37 1.04 11.94
C PHE A 47 -13.21 1.57 13.38
N THR A 48 -13.13 0.67 14.35
CA THR A 48 -12.72 0.96 15.73
C THR A 48 -11.21 1.20 15.77
N THR A 49 -10.77 2.37 16.22
CA THR A 49 -9.33 2.68 16.35
C THR A 49 -8.75 2.06 17.61
N VAL A 50 -7.46 1.74 17.59
CA VAL A 50 -6.68 1.42 18.78
C VAL A 50 -6.47 2.72 19.57
N PRO A 51 -6.98 2.81 20.82
CA PRO A 51 -6.75 3.98 21.67
C PRO A 51 -5.26 4.09 22.00
N ASP A 52 -4.76 5.33 22.14
CA ASP A 52 -3.35 5.56 22.44
C ASP A 52 -2.90 4.85 23.73
N ALA A 53 -3.80 4.72 24.72
CA ALA A 53 -3.53 4.01 25.97
C ALA A 53 -3.25 2.50 25.82
N ARG A 54 -3.61 1.89 24.68
CA ARG A 54 -3.38 0.47 24.38
C ARG A 54 -2.17 0.20 23.50
N LEU A 55 -1.50 1.22 22.98
CA LEU A 55 -0.27 1.04 22.21
C LEU A 55 0.85 0.33 23.00
N PRO A 56 1.06 0.58 24.31
CA PRO A 56 2.03 -0.17 25.10
C PRO A 56 1.68 -1.66 25.20
N GLU A 57 0.39 -1.99 25.33
CA GLU A 57 -0.11 -3.37 25.35
C GLU A 57 0.14 -4.08 24.01
N LEU A 58 -0.03 -3.38 22.88
CA LEU A 58 0.27 -3.90 21.55
C LEU A 58 1.75 -4.23 21.44
N LEU A 59 2.64 -3.30 21.81
CA LEU A 59 4.09 -3.52 21.77
C LEU A 59 4.50 -4.67 22.69
N ALA A 60 3.97 -4.75 23.91
CA ALA A 60 4.25 -5.86 24.83
C ALA A 60 3.79 -7.21 24.26
N SER A 61 2.62 -7.26 23.64
CA SER A 61 2.09 -8.46 22.99
C SER A 61 2.96 -8.91 21.81
N VAL A 62 3.38 -7.96 20.96
CA VAL A 62 4.29 -8.23 19.84
C VAL A 62 5.66 -8.69 20.35
N TYR A 63 6.20 -8.08 21.42
CA TYR A 63 7.46 -8.50 22.03
C TYR A 63 7.41 -9.93 22.55
N ARG A 64 6.29 -10.31 23.20
CA ARG A 64 6.09 -11.66 23.74
C ARG A 64 6.11 -12.72 22.64
N VAL A 65 5.35 -12.51 21.56
CA VAL A 65 5.20 -13.52 20.48
C VAL A 65 6.41 -13.58 19.56
N LEU A 66 7.18 -12.50 19.41
CA LEU A 66 8.39 -12.51 18.59
C LEU A 66 9.47 -13.38 19.20
N ARG A 67 10.12 -14.19 18.37
CA ARG A 67 11.36 -14.87 18.74
C ARG A 67 12.47 -13.88 19.06
N ARG A 68 13.47 -14.35 19.81
CA ARG A 68 14.72 -13.61 19.95
C ARG A 68 15.38 -13.40 18.59
N ASP A 69 16.12 -12.31 18.49
CA ASP A 69 16.85 -11.88 17.31
C ASP A 69 15.91 -11.72 16.11
N ARG A 70 14.83 -10.93 16.28
CA ARG A 70 13.82 -10.66 15.25
C ARG A 70 13.44 -9.18 15.20
N HIS A 71 12.80 -8.81 14.10
CA HIS A 71 12.40 -7.43 13.81
C HIS A 71 10.89 -7.22 13.91
N PHE A 72 10.53 -5.99 14.19
CA PHE A 72 9.16 -5.51 14.19
C PHE A 72 9.09 -4.16 13.47
N TYR A 73 8.16 -4.06 12.52
CA TYR A 73 7.85 -2.83 11.79
C TYR A 73 6.41 -2.41 12.06
N LEU A 74 6.26 -1.14 12.45
CA LEU A 74 4.96 -0.54 12.74
C LEU A 74 4.77 0.71 11.89
N PHE A 75 3.89 0.64 10.90
CA PHE A 75 3.48 1.81 10.13
C PHE A 75 2.66 2.74 11.01
N CYS A 76 2.91 4.04 10.97
CA CYS A 76 2.12 5.01 11.70
C CYS A 76 2.20 6.42 11.09
N ASP A 77 1.30 7.30 11.53
CA ASP A 77 1.44 8.72 11.23
C ASP A 77 2.46 9.39 12.18
N GLU A 78 2.63 10.69 12.00
CA GLU A 78 3.53 11.50 12.83
C GLU A 78 3.13 11.54 14.31
N VAL A 79 1.84 11.72 14.59
CA VAL A 79 1.33 11.89 15.95
C VAL A 79 1.49 10.59 16.72
N THR A 80 1.04 9.48 16.13
CA THR A 80 1.19 8.15 16.70
C THR A 80 2.65 7.78 16.89
N ALA A 81 3.54 8.10 15.95
CA ALA A 81 4.97 7.85 16.11
C ALA A 81 5.48 8.51 17.40
N ASP A 82 5.10 9.77 17.63
CA ASP A 82 5.52 10.55 18.78
C ASP A 82 4.93 10.02 20.09
N VAL A 83 3.64 9.64 20.09
CA VAL A 83 2.97 8.98 21.21
C VAL A 83 3.70 7.68 21.59
N ILE A 84 3.97 6.80 20.63
CA ILE A 84 4.67 5.53 20.88
C ILE A 84 6.06 5.80 21.45
N LYS A 85 6.81 6.73 20.86
CA LYS A 85 8.15 7.08 21.36
C LYS A 85 8.09 7.57 22.81
N GLN A 86 7.13 8.44 23.14
CA GLN A 86 6.96 8.94 24.50
C GLN A 86 6.59 7.83 25.48
N GLN A 87 5.58 7.02 25.15
CA GLN A 87 5.10 5.92 26.00
C GLN A 87 6.11 4.80 26.19
N GLN A 88 7.05 4.64 25.26
CA GLN A 88 8.11 3.63 25.34
C GLN A 88 9.42 4.18 25.92
N GLY A 89 9.44 5.43 26.38
CA GLY A 89 10.65 6.05 26.93
C GLY A 89 11.75 6.27 25.89
N VAL A 90 11.40 6.32 24.59
CA VAL A 90 12.33 6.54 23.48
C VAL A 90 12.71 8.02 23.44
N GLY A 91 13.68 8.38 24.27
CA GLY A 91 14.21 9.74 24.37
C GLY A 91 15.45 9.99 23.49
N ALA A 92 16.14 11.10 23.79
CA ALA A 92 17.40 11.46 23.15
C ALA A 92 18.59 10.58 23.59
N GLY A 93 18.48 9.88 24.73
CA GLY A 93 19.50 8.96 25.23
C GLY A 93 19.66 7.75 24.30
N ARG A 94 20.88 7.48 23.83
CA ARG A 94 21.20 6.38 22.92
C ARG A 94 22.25 5.47 23.54
N LEU A 95 22.18 4.20 23.20
CA LEU A 95 23.28 3.26 23.38
C LEU A 95 24.46 3.65 22.47
N PRO A 96 25.70 3.17 22.73
CA PRO A 96 26.88 3.52 21.94
C PRO A 96 26.74 3.23 20.43
N ASN A 97 25.92 2.25 20.06
CA ASN A 97 25.63 1.90 18.67
C ASN A 97 24.52 2.76 18.02
N GLY A 98 24.00 3.77 18.73
CA GLY A 98 22.96 4.67 18.26
C GLY A 98 21.52 4.20 18.49
N ALA A 99 21.33 2.97 18.99
CA ALA A 99 20.03 2.37 19.26
C ALA A 99 19.44 2.85 20.61
N ARG A 100 18.14 2.67 20.82
CA ARG A 100 17.42 3.20 21.99
C ARG A 100 16.58 2.11 22.66
N PRO A 101 16.73 1.85 23.97
CA PRO A 101 15.87 0.87 24.65
C PRO A 101 14.43 1.39 24.73
N CYS A 102 13.47 0.46 24.70
CA CYS A 102 12.05 0.70 24.91
C CYS A 102 11.56 0.01 26.17
N GLU A 103 10.54 0.56 26.82
CA GLU A 103 9.90 -0.06 28.00
C GLU A 103 9.35 -1.47 27.72
N ALA A 104 8.80 -1.72 26.52
CA ALA A 104 8.34 -3.05 26.12
C ALA A 104 9.47 -4.09 25.92
N GLY A 105 10.74 -3.71 26.12
CA GLY A 105 11.90 -4.59 26.00
C GLY A 105 12.56 -4.62 24.62
N PHE A 106 11.98 -3.94 23.63
CA PHE A 106 12.59 -3.76 22.32
C PHE A 106 13.79 -2.80 22.37
N VAL A 107 14.64 -2.90 21.34
CA VAL A 107 15.53 -1.83 20.92
C VAL A 107 14.88 -1.12 19.73
N TYR A 108 14.64 0.17 19.87
CA TYR A 108 14.23 1.05 18.79
C TYR A 108 15.45 1.64 18.07
N TRP A 109 15.48 1.50 16.75
CA TRP A 109 16.58 1.99 15.93
C TRP A 109 16.27 3.36 15.35
N LYS A 110 15.26 3.44 14.49
CA LYS A 110 14.91 4.65 13.74
C LYS A 110 13.53 4.54 13.10
N GLU A 111 13.09 5.63 12.49
CA GLU A 111 11.96 5.67 11.57
C GLU A 111 12.50 5.37 10.17
N VAL A 112 11.88 4.41 9.49
CA VAL A 112 11.96 4.27 8.04
C VAL A 112 10.83 5.11 7.45
N LEU A 113 11.13 5.89 6.41
CA LEU A 113 10.14 6.73 5.75
C LEU A 113 9.68 6.07 4.47
N TRP A 114 8.37 5.86 4.31
CA TRP A 114 7.81 5.63 2.99
C TRP A 114 7.61 6.99 2.30
N GLY A 115 8.42 7.31 1.30
CA GLY A 115 8.21 8.45 0.41
C GLY A 115 7.24 8.11 -0.72
N LYS A 116 6.11 8.81 -0.78
CA LYS A 116 5.04 8.59 -1.76
C LYS A 116 5.49 9.14 -3.11
N THR A 117 5.53 8.29 -4.13
CA THR A 117 5.92 8.69 -5.49
C THR A 117 4.75 8.66 -6.49
N THR A 118 5.00 9.19 -7.68
CA THR A 118 4.28 8.82 -8.90
C THR A 118 4.51 7.34 -9.24
N LEU A 119 3.65 6.77 -10.09
CA LEU A 119 3.69 5.34 -10.46
C LEU A 119 5.02 4.96 -11.13
N ASP A 120 5.59 5.86 -11.92
CA ASP A 120 6.90 5.72 -12.56
C ASP A 120 8.09 5.97 -11.61
N GLY A 121 7.82 6.32 -10.34
CA GLY A 121 8.85 6.63 -9.34
C GLY A 121 9.59 7.96 -9.56
N ALA A 122 9.27 8.70 -10.62
CA ALA A 122 10.08 9.85 -11.05
C ALA A 122 9.93 11.09 -10.15
N ARG A 123 8.82 11.21 -9.42
CA ARG A 123 8.52 12.38 -8.57
C ARG A 123 7.90 11.99 -7.26
N ILE A 124 8.20 12.75 -6.22
CA ILE A 124 7.47 12.70 -4.95
C ILE A 124 6.07 13.28 -5.17
N ARG A 125 5.04 12.53 -4.75
CA ARG A 125 3.63 12.88 -4.87
C ARG A 125 3.03 13.18 -3.50
N GLY A 126 2.86 14.46 -3.20
CA GLY A 126 2.15 14.92 -2.02
C GLY A 126 0.65 14.60 -2.04
N GLY A 127 0.09 14.33 -0.87
CA GLY A 127 -1.35 14.25 -0.62
C GLY A 127 -1.92 15.54 -0.02
N THR A 128 -3.07 15.43 0.62
CA THR A 128 -3.68 16.50 1.40
C THR A 128 -2.79 16.84 2.61
N GLY A 129 -2.64 18.13 2.92
CA GLY A 129 -1.83 18.62 4.04
C GLY A 129 -1.82 20.14 4.08
N TYR A 130 -1.72 20.71 5.28
CA TYR A 130 -1.57 22.16 5.48
C TYR A 130 -0.09 22.54 5.50
N HIS A 131 0.23 23.73 4.99
CA HIS A 131 1.60 24.22 4.76
C HIS A 131 2.38 23.38 3.72
N TYR A 132 2.91 22.23 4.14
CA TYR A 132 3.58 21.29 3.24
C TYR A 132 2.65 20.11 2.93
N ARG A 133 2.74 19.59 1.70
CA ARG A 133 1.93 18.44 1.27
C ARG A 133 2.47 17.17 1.92
N ALA A 134 1.58 16.38 2.54
CA ALA A 134 1.96 15.11 3.16
C ALA A 134 2.43 14.12 2.09
N ALA A 135 3.73 13.89 2.02
CA ALA A 135 4.36 13.06 0.99
C ALA A 135 5.06 11.83 1.57
N SER A 136 4.94 11.58 2.87
CA SER A 136 5.51 10.41 3.52
C SER A 136 4.61 9.82 4.60
N GLU A 137 4.91 8.58 4.96
CA GLU A 137 4.42 7.89 6.16
C GLU A 137 5.61 7.35 6.95
N ARG A 138 5.47 7.24 8.27
CA ARG A 138 6.52 6.76 9.16
C ARG A 138 6.35 5.26 9.42
N ILE A 139 7.47 4.58 9.59
CA ILE A 139 7.53 3.16 9.93
C ILE A 139 8.54 3.02 11.06
N LEU A 140 8.07 2.74 12.26
CA LEU A 140 8.95 2.52 13.40
C LEU A 140 9.64 1.15 13.27
N PHE A 141 10.96 1.14 13.37
CA PHE A 141 11.76 -0.08 13.30
C PHE A 141 12.28 -0.48 14.69
N PHE A 142 11.81 -1.63 15.15
CA PHE A 142 12.18 -2.24 16.43
C PHE A 142 12.89 -3.58 16.22
N GLU A 143 13.74 -3.93 17.18
CA GLU A 143 14.49 -5.18 17.22
C GLU A 143 14.36 -5.83 18.60
N LYS A 144 14.03 -7.12 18.65
CA LYS A 144 14.12 -7.95 19.85
C LYS A 144 15.40 -8.76 19.75
N GLY A 145 16.39 -8.50 20.61
CA GLY A 145 17.70 -9.14 20.53
C GLY A 145 18.60 -8.45 19.49
N LYS A 146 19.35 -9.23 18.70
CA LYS A 146 20.25 -8.70 17.66
C LYS A 146 20.18 -9.54 16.40
N ARG A 147 19.66 -8.97 15.30
CA ARG A 147 19.63 -9.60 13.98
C ARG A 147 20.14 -8.63 12.92
N PRO A 148 21.14 -9.01 12.11
CA PRO A 148 21.55 -8.17 11.00
C PRO A 148 20.41 -8.09 9.96
N LEU A 149 20.23 -6.91 9.38
CA LEU A 149 19.47 -6.76 8.15
C LEU A 149 20.19 -7.51 7.01
N ILE A 150 19.41 -8.04 6.07
CA ILE A 150 19.93 -8.85 4.95
C ILE A 150 20.76 -8.01 3.97
N ASP A 151 20.31 -6.80 3.63
CA ASP A 151 21.03 -5.87 2.76
C ASP A 151 21.23 -4.52 3.46
N LEU A 152 22.49 -4.17 3.76
CA LEU A 152 22.85 -2.91 4.42
C LEU A 152 22.89 -1.72 3.46
N GLY A 153 22.75 -1.93 2.15
CA GLY A 153 22.69 -0.89 1.12
C GLY A 153 21.30 -0.25 0.98
N ILE A 154 20.27 -0.83 1.59
CA ILE A 154 18.90 -0.31 1.53
C ILE A 154 18.79 0.96 2.40
N PRO A 155 18.39 2.11 1.81
CA PRO A 155 18.23 3.35 2.57
C PRO A 155 17.01 3.29 3.51
N ASP A 156 17.01 4.16 4.52
CA ASP A 156 15.86 4.34 5.44
C ASP A 156 14.75 5.22 4.85
N VAL A 157 14.85 5.59 3.57
CA VAL A 157 13.77 6.22 2.80
C VAL A 157 13.40 5.30 1.64
N LEU A 158 12.22 4.70 1.73
CA LEU A 158 11.66 3.78 0.75
C LEU A 158 10.70 4.53 -0.17
N LEU A 159 11.05 4.64 -1.45
CA LEU A 159 10.23 5.33 -2.44
C LEU A 159 9.27 4.35 -3.11
N ALA A 160 7.97 4.63 -3.02
CA ALA A 160 6.95 3.83 -3.69
C ALA A 160 5.68 4.64 -3.97
N ALA A 161 5.01 4.32 -5.08
CA ALA A 161 3.67 4.82 -5.35
C ALA A 161 2.66 4.21 -4.38
N ARG A 162 1.53 4.89 -4.19
CA ARG A 162 0.39 4.31 -3.45
C ARG A 162 -0.15 3.08 -4.19
N SER A 163 -0.69 2.13 -3.43
CA SER A 163 -1.38 0.99 -4.01
C SER A 163 -2.60 1.46 -4.82
N THR A 164 -2.87 0.77 -5.92
CA THR A 164 -4.09 0.95 -6.73
C THR A 164 -5.21 0.00 -6.28
N VAL A 165 -4.95 -0.90 -5.35
CA VAL A 165 -5.95 -1.81 -4.77
C VAL A 165 -6.97 -0.99 -3.99
N THR A 166 -8.25 -1.26 -4.25
CA THR A 166 -9.36 -0.61 -3.55
C THR A 166 -9.38 -1.03 -2.09
N GLY A 167 -9.26 -0.05 -1.21
CA GLY A 167 -9.35 -0.24 0.23
C GLY A 167 -8.91 1.02 0.97
N PRO A 168 -9.27 1.15 2.25
CA PRO A 168 -8.75 2.24 3.07
C PRO A 168 -7.27 2.01 3.38
N ALA A 169 -6.48 3.08 3.36
CA ALA A 169 -5.09 3.13 3.85
C ALA A 169 -4.14 2.03 3.33
N VAL A 170 -4.38 1.48 2.13
CA VAL A 170 -3.60 0.35 1.58
C VAL A 170 -2.13 0.69 1.44
N LYS A 171 -1.27 -0.07 2.12
CA LYS A 171 0.18 0.05 2.03
C LYS A 171 0.71 -0.50 0.70
N PRO A 172 1.79 0.09 0.14
CA PRO A 172 2.31 -0.37 -1.13
C PRO A 172 3.15 -1.63 -0.97
N ASN A 173 2.88 -2.61 -1.83
CA ASN A 173 3.63 -3.86 -1.94
C ASN A 173 5.14 -3.67 -1.94
N ALA A 174 5.66 -2.65 -2.64
CA ALA A 174 7.10 -2.40 -2.73
C ALA A 174 7.76 -2.06 -1.38
N VAL A 175 7.06 -1.34 -0.49
CA VAL A 175 7.58 -1.04 0.84
C VAL A 175 7.51 -2.29 1.71
N VAL A 176 6.36 -2.94 1.77
CA VAL A 176 6.15 -4.17 2.57
C VAL A 176 7.14 -5.26 2.16
N ARG A 177 7.36 -5.46 0.85
CA ARG A 177 8.35 -6.38 0.31
C ARG A 177 9.76 -6.06 0.80
N THR A 178 10.15 -4.80 0.76
CA THR A 178 11.48 -4.39 1.23
C THR A 178 11.66 -4.75 2.72
N LEU A 179 10.68 -4.44 3.58
CA LEU A 179 10.72 -4.79 5.01
C LEU A 179 10.77 -6.30 5.23
N LEU A 180 9.95 -7.05 4.48
CA LEU A 180 9.87 -8.51 4.51
C LEU A 180 11.23 -9.14 4.14
N LEU A 181 11.82 -8.71 3.03
CA LEU A 181 13.08 -9.26 2.50
C LEU A 181 14.30 -8.84 3.32
N GLN A 182 14.24 -7.70 4.02
CA GLN A 182 15.30 -7.27 4.93
C GLN A 182 15.37 -8.11 6.21
N SER A 183 14.23 -8.67 6.63
CA SER A 183 14.03 -9.12 8.01
C SER A 183 13.48 -10.52 8.16
N SER A 184 13.25 -11.22 7.06
CA SER A 184 12.85 -12.63 7.06
C SER A 184 13.48 -13.42 5.91
N THR A 185 13.53 -14.74 6.06
CA THR A 185 13.90 -15.71 5.01
C THR A 185 12.72 -16.64 4.68
N ALA A 186 12.83 -17.43 3.60
CA ALA A 186 11.77 -18.36 3.23
C ALA A 186 11.46 -19.36 4.36
N GLY A 187 10.18 -19.67 4.57
CA GLY A 187 9.67 -20.54 5.64
C GLY A 187 9.44 -19.85 6.99
N GLU A 188 10.04 -18.69 7.25
CA GLU A 188 9.78 -17.91 8.48
C GLU A 188 8.32 -17.40 8.53
N LEU A 189 7.80 -17.28 9.75
CA LEU A 189 6.41 -16.87 10.01
C LEU A 189 6.31 -15.34 10.17
N VAL A 190 5.51 -14.72 9.31
CA VAL A 190 5.18 -13.29 9.36
C VAL A 190 3.76 -13.09 9.89
N VAL A 191 3.59 -12.18 10.84
CA VAL A 191 2.28 -11.87 11.42
C VAL A 191 1.91 -10.41 11.16
N ASP A 192 0.66 -10.20 10.77
CA ASP A 192 0.02 -8.88 10.69
C ASP A 192 -1.37 -8.97 11.32
N PRO A 193 -1.56 -8.44 12.55
CA PRO A 193 -2.84 -8.50 13.25
C PRO A 193 -3.83 -7.40 12.83
N PHE A 194 -3.45 -6.49 11.91
CA PHE A 194 -4.28 -5.41 11.36
C PHE A 194 -4.22 -5.44 9.82
N CYS A 195 -4.51 -6.60 9.23
CA CYS A 195 -4.04 -6.89 7.88
C CYS A 195 -4.77 -6.13 6.76
N GLY A 196 -6.00 -5.67 6.98
CA GLY A 196 -6.83 -4.98 5.99
C GLY A 196 -6.91 -5.73 4.66
N THR A 197 -6.24 -5.19 3.63
CA THR A 197 -6.15 -5.82 2.30
C THR A 197 -5.25 -7.07 2.25
N GLY A 198 -4.45 -7.31 3.29
CA GLY A 198 -3.58 -8.49 3.39
C GLY A 198 -2.26 -8.37 2.63
N VAL A 199 -1.77 -7.16 2.31
CA VAL A 199 -0.53 -6.93 1.53
C VAL A 199 0.68 -7.68 2.13
N VAL A 200 0.78 -7.76 3.46
CA VAL A 200 1.83 -8.55 4.13
C VAL A 200 1.75 -10.03 3.75
N GLY A 201 0.54 -10.62 3.70
CA GLY A 201 0.35 -12.01 3.27
C GLY A 201 0.59 -12.21 1.78
N VAL A 202 0.23 -11.24 0.93
CA VAL A 202 0.52 -11.28 -0.51
C VAL A 202 2.02 -11.38 -0.76
N GLU A 203 2.81 -10.48 -0.16
CA GLU A 203 4.27 -10.50 -0.31
C GLU A 203 4.90 -11.72 0.39
N ALA A 204 4.40 -12.10 1.57
CA ALA A 204 4.87 -13.30 2.25
C ALA A 204 4.68 -14.55 1.37
N ARG A 205 3.50 -14.73 0.79
CA ARG A 205 3.21 -15.84 -0.13
C ARG A 205 4.10 -15.81 -1.36
N ALA A 206 4.21 -14.65 -2.02
CA ALA A 206 5.02 -14.48 -3.23
C ALA A 206 6.50 -14.81 -3.01
N HIS A 207 6.98 -14.61 -1.78
CA HIS A 207 8.37 -14.85 -1.39
C HIS A 207 8.56 -16.11 -0.52
N GLY A 208 7.58 -17.01 -0.44
CA GLY A 208 7.72 -18.30 0.24
C GLY A 208 7.87 -18.21 1.77
N ARG A 209 7.33 -17.17 2.39
CA ARG A 209 7.16 -17.06 3.85
C ARG A 209 5.81 -17.64 4.26
N ARG A 210 5.74 -18.16 5.49
CA ARG A 210 4.45 -18.48 6.12
C ARG A 210 3.87 -17.19 6.68
N PHE A 211 2.55 -17.10 6.73
CA PHE A 211 1.91 -15.92 7.28
C PHE A 211 0.68 -16.25 8.12
N LEU A 212 0.41 -15.38 9.09
CA LEU A 212 -0.84 -15.33 9.82
C LEU A 212 -1.34 -13.89 9.80
N LEU A 213 -2.52 -13.71 9.22
CA LEU A 213 -3.18 -12.42 9.11
C LEU A 213 -4.43 -12.41 9.99
N GLY A 214 -4.60 -11.34 10.74
CA GLY A 214 -5.78 -11.00 11.51
C GLY A 214 -6.39 -9.68 11.04
N ASP A 215 -7.71 -9.61 11.04
CA ASP A 215 -8.43 -8.34 11.02
C ASP A 215 -9.81 -8.55 11.65
N ILE A 216 -10.40 -7.48 12.17
CA ILE A 216 -11.80 -7.50 12.62
C ILE A 216 -12.76 -7.57 11.42
N ASP A 217 -12.31 -7.11 10.24
CA ASP A 217 -13.06 -7.18 8.99
C ASP A 217 -12.14 -7.47 7.79
N LEU A 218 -12.46 -8.55 7.07
CA LEU A 218 -11.74 -8.97 5.87
C LEU A 218 -12.42 -8.53 4.57
N ALA A 219 -13.35 -7.57 4.61
CA ALA A 219 -14.08 -7.08 3.43
C ALA A 219 -13.19 -6.57 2.28
N TYR A 220 -11.96 -6.11 2.59
CA TYR A 220 -11.02 -5.56 1.62
C TYR A 220 -9.92 -6.54 1.20
N LEU A 221 -10.03 -7.81 1.59
CA LEU A 221 -8.99 -8.79 1.36
C LEU A 221 -8.65 -8.93 -0.12
N ASP A 222 -7.36 -8.91 -0.44
CA ASP A 222 -6.86 -9.12 -1.80
C ASP A 222 -7.32 -10.49 -2.34
N ALA A 223 -7.83 -10.50 -3.57
CA ALA A 223 -8.39 -11.69 -4.21
C ALA A 223 -7.39 -12.85 -4.30
N SER A 224 -6.09 -12.57 -4.36
CA SER A 224 -5.04 -13.60 -4.35
C SER A 224 -5.00 -14.41 -3.05
N LEU A 225 -5.55 -13.90 -1.95
CA LEU A 225 -5.65 -14.57 -0.65
C LEU A 225 -6.99 -15.28 -0.44
N ALA A 226 -7.95 -15.18 -1.36
CA ALA A 226 -9.28 -15.78 -1.22
C ALA A 226 -9.24 -17.30 -0.95
N GLY A 227 -8.27 -18.01 -1.54
CA GLY A 227 -8.10 -19.45 -1.36
C GLY A 227 -7.57 -19.88 0.02
N VAL A 228 -7.14 -18.93 0.86
CA VAL A 228 -6.65 -19.17 2.24
C VAL A 228 -7.45 -18.39 3.30
N ALA A 229 -8.52 -17.73 2.86
CA ALA A 229 -9.47 -17.04 3.74
C ALA A 229 -10.40 -18.04 4.43
N PRO A 230 -10.95 -17.72 5.62
CA PRO A 230 -11.91 -18.59 6.29
C PRO A 230 -13.15 -18.87 5.41
N PRO A 231 -13.77 -20.06 5.53
CA PRO A 231 -15.02 -20.36 4.82
C PRO A 231 -16.08 -19.29 5.09
N GLY A 232 -16.75 -18.80 4.05
CA GLY A 232 -17.75 -17.73 4.17
C GLY A 232 -17.20 -16.31 4.02
N VAL A 233 -15.87 -16.12 4.07
CA VAL A 233 -15.22 -14.83 3.75
C VAL A 233 -15.01 -14.67 2.25
N ALA A 234 -14.92 -15.78 1.50
CA ALA A 234 -14.82 -15.79 0.05
C ALA A 234 -16.09 -15.33 -0.71
N LYS A 235 -17.13 -14.87 -0.01
CA LYS A 235 -18.28 -14.17 -0.63
C LYS A 235 -18.99 -13.28 0.40
N ARG A 236 -18.76 -11.97 0.28
CA ARG A 236 -19.74 -10.86 0.39
C ARG A 236 -19.04 -9.57 -0.05
N VAL A 237 -18.90 -9.35 -1.36
CA VAL A 237 -19.39 -8.06 -1.86
C VAL A 237 -20.87 -8.13 -1.52
N ALA A 238 -21.36 -7.24 -0.66
CA ALA A 238 -22.75 -7.30 -0.23
C ALA A 238 -23.66 -7.36 -1.47
N ASP A 239 -24.51 -8.37 -1.55
CA ASP A 239 -25.71 -8.28 -2.38
C ASP A 239 -26.44 -7.02 -1.90
N GLY A 240 -26.43 -5.98 -2.74
CA GLY A 240 -26.91 -4.64 -2.38
C GLY A 240 -26.03 -3.47 -2.84
N ILE A 241 -24.84 -3.71 -3.38
CA ILE A 241 -24.30 -2.82 -4.42
C ILE A 241 -24.32 -3.64 -5.70
N ASP A 242 -25.41 -3.52 -6.46
CA ASP A 242 -25.38 -3.96 -7.84
C ASP A 242 -24.17 -3.29 -8.50
N PRO A 243 -23.32 -4.02 -9.25
CA PRO A 243 -22.42 -3.35 -10.16
C PRO A 243 -23.30 -2.43 -10.99
N ILE A 244 -23.09 -1.12 -10.84
CA ILE A 244 -23.81 -0.14 -11.63
C ILE A 244 -23.51 -0.53 -13.08
N ALA A 245 -24.50 -1.08 -13.77
CA ALA A 245 -24.36 -1.33 -15.18
C ALA A 245 -24.05 0.03 -15.82
N PRO A 246 -23.10 0.12 -16.75
CA PRO A 246 -22.93 1.33 -17.54
C PRO A 246 -24.31 1.74 -18.06
N PRO A 247 -24.73 3.01 -17.88
CA PRO A 247 -26.09 3.38 -18.26
C PRO A 247 -26.27 3.13 -19.75
N ASP A 248 -27.50 2.85 -20.17
CA ASP A 248 -27.80 2.79 -21.60
C ASP A 248 -27.37 4.13 -22.22
N LEU A 249 -26.58 4.07 -23.30
CA LEU A 249 -26.05 5.24 -23.97
C LEU A 249 -27.17 6.16 -24.49
N GLU A 250 -28.35 5.60 -24.77
CA GLU A 250 -29.55 6.39 -25.16
C GLU A 250 -30.24 7.07 -23.96
N GLU A 251 -30.21 6.46 -22.76
CA GLU A 251 -30.70 7.09 -21.52
C GLU A 251 -29.72 8.16 -20.99
N LEU A 252 -28.40 7.92 -21.10
CA LEU A 252 -27.36 8.90 -20.75
C LEU A 252 -27.41 10.15 -21.63
N ALA A 253 -27.80 10.00 -22.90
CA ALA A 253 -27.94 11.09 -23.85
C ALA A 253 -29.18 11.98 -23.59
N SER A 254 -30.15 11.48 -22.82
CA SER A 254 -31.40 12.18 -22.48
C SER A 254 -31.56 12.51 -20.99
N ALA A 255 -30.61 12.10 -20.14
CA ALA A 255 -30.60 12.35 -18.70
C ALA A 255 -30.30 13.82 -18.37
N ALA A 256 -30.80 14.28 -17.21
CA ALA A 256 -30.54 15.62 -16.69
C ALA A 256 -29.03 15.84 -16.47
N ASP A 257 -28.56 17.08 -16.67
CA ASP A 257 -27.13 17.43 -16.71
C ASP A 257 -26.34 16.97 -15.47
N GLU A 258 -26.97 16.94 -14.30
CA GLU A 258 -26.36 16.47 -13.04
C GLU A 258 -25.94 14.99 -13.09
N VAL A 259 -26.67 14.16 -13.84
CA VAL A 259 -26.36 12.73 -14.02
C VAL A 259 -25.20 12.53 -15.01
N ARG A 260 -25.14 13.38 -16.04
CA ARG A 260 -24.06 13.37 -17.04
C ARG A 260 -22.73 13.82 -16.44
N GLU A 261 -22.74 14.89 -15.62
CA GLU A 261 -21.55 15.36 -14.90
C GLU A 261 -21.03 14.33 -13.89
N ALA A 262 -21.92 13.59 -13.22
CA ALA A 262 -21.52 12.51 -12.32
C ALA A 262 -20.86 11.33 -13.06
N ALA A 263 -21.35 10.97 -14.26
CA ALA A 263 -20.78 9.92 -15.10
C ALA A 263 -19.41 10.30 -15.70
N GLU A 264 -19.23 11.57 -16.11
CA GLU A 264 -17.95 12.12 -16.55
C GLU A 264 -16.93 12.19 -15.40
N ALA A 265 -17.35 12.66 -14.22
CA ALA A 265 -16.50 12.74 -13.04
C ALA A 265 -16.05 11.35 -12.53
N ALA A 266 -16.82 10.30 -12.82
CA ALA A 266 -16.47 8.91 -12.51
C ALA A 266 -15.54 8.27 -13.56
N GLY A 267 -15.27 8.94 -14.68
CA GLY A 267 -14.39 8.44 -15.75
C GLY A 267 -15.03 7.40 -16.67
N TRP A 268 -16.37 7.33 -16.72
CA TRP A 268 -17.10 6.31 -17.49
C TRP A 268 -17.26 6.69 -18.96
N LEU A 269 -17.05 7.98 -19.27
CA LEU A 269 -17.20 8.56 -20.60
C LEU A 269 -15.85 8.98 -21.22
N GLU A 270 -14.73 8.75 -20.53
CA GLU A 270 -13.40 8.90 -21.13
C GLU A 270 -13.07 7.67 -21.98
N GLY A 271 -13.39 7.77 -23.27
CA GLY A 271 -13.31 6.66 -24.22
C GLY A 271 -11.88 6.19 -24.50
N ASP A 272 -11.64 4.90 -24.28
CA ASP A 272 -10.76 4.08 -25.13
C ASP A 272 -11.64 3.35 -26.15
N ALA A 273 -12.27 4.11 -27.06
CA ALA A 273 -12.65 3.52 -28.33
C ALA A 273 -11.34 3.26 -29.07
N GLY A 274 -10.83 2.03 -28.98
CA GLY A 274 -9.64 1.59 -29.70
C GLY A 274 -9.73 2.07 -31.15
N THR A 275 -8.79 2.93 -31.55
CA THR A 275 -8.90 3.56 -32.86
C THR A 275 -8.79 2.49 -33.96
N PRO A 276 -9.39 2.70 -35.14
CA PRO A 276 -9.29 1.74 -36.25
C PRO A 276 -7.84 1.35 -36.55
N GLU A 277 -6.88 2.25 -36.33
CA GLU A 277 -5.46 2.03 -36.52
C GLU A 277 -4.87 1.05 -35.49
N LEU A 278 -5.33 1.08 -34.23
CA LEU A 278 -4.93 0.12 -33.20
C LEU A 278 -5.50 -1.27 -33.51
N ALA A 279 -6.76 -1.34 -33.97
CA ALA A 279 -7.37 -2.58 -34.42
C ALA A 279 -6.62 -3.19 -35.62
N GLU A 280 -6.18 -2.36 -36.57
CA GLU A 280 -5.36 -2.77 -37.71
C GLU A 280 -3.96 -3.25 -37.28
N LEU A 281 -3.33 -2.56 -36.33
CA LEU A 281 -2.00 -2.90 -35.81
C LEU A 281 -1.99 -4.25 -35.09
N LEU A 282 -3.04 -4.55 -34.34
CA LEU A 282 -3.18 -5.79 -33.60
C LEU A 282 -3.46 -7.00 -34.51
N ARG A 283 -3.96 -6.78 -35.74
CA ARG A 283 -4.09 -7.82 -36.77
C ARG A 283 -2.77 -8.25 -37.41
N ILE A 284 -1.71 -7.44 -37.29
CA ILE A 284 -0.37 -7.77 -37.79
C ILE A 284 0.33 -8.72 -36.81
N ARG A 285 1.05 -9.74 -37.33
CA ARG A 285 1.75 -10.71 -36.47
C ARG A 285 2.78 -10.01 -35.58
N PRO A 286 2.95 -10.40 -34.30
CA PRO A 286 3.79 -9.67 -33.34
C PRO A 286 5.21 -9.36 -33.82
N ARG A 287 5.85 -10.28 -34.56
CA ARG A 287 7.21 -10.12 -35.12
C ARG A 287 7.29 -9.06 -36.24
N GLU A 288 6.17 -8.72 -36.87
CA GLU A 288 6.06 -7.76 -37.97
C GLU A 288 5.53 -6.40 -37.50
N ARG A 289 4.96 -6.33 -36.28
CA ARG A 289 4.37 -5.11 -35.70
C ARG A 289 5.40 -4.00 -35.55
N GLU A 290 6.63 -4.29 -35.10
CA GLU A 290 7.66 -3.26 -34.94
C GLU A 290 8.01 -2.58 -36.28
N ALA A 291 8.09 -3.35 -37.37
CA ALA A 291 8.34 -2.82 -38.71
C ALA A 291 7.12 -2.05 -39.27
N ALA A 292 5.89 -2.48 -38.95
CA ALA A 292 4.66 -1.79 -39.32
C ALA A 292 4.50 -0.46 -38.57
N VAL A 293 4.72 -0.46 -37.26
CA VAL A 293 4.77 0.76 -36.42
C VAL A 293 5.81 1.71 -36.98
N ARG A 294 7.05 1.25 -37.21
CA ARG A 294 8.11 2.11 -37.79
C ARG A 294 7.76 2.68 -39.16
N ARG A 295 7.06 1.95 -40.03
CA ARG A 295 6.56 2.48 -41.30
C ARG A 295 5.49 3.54 -41.09
N SER A 296 4.53 3.32 -40.20
CA SER A 296 3.50 4.31 -39.86
C SER A 296 4.10 5.58 -39.25
N LEU A 297 5.16 5.46 -38.44
CA LEU A 297 5.87 6.60 -37.85
C LEU A 297 6.66 7.41 -38.89
N ARG A 298 7.03 6.82 -40.03
CA ARG A 298 7.70 7.50 -41.15
C ARG A 298 6.73 8.23 -42.09
N ALA A 299 5.43 7.99 -41.99
CA ALA A 299 4.45 8.77 -42.73
C ALA A 299 4.49 10.23 -42.24
N PRO A 300 4.44 11.23 -43.14
CA PRO A 300 4.50 12.63 -42.73
C PRO A 300 3.34 12.95 -41.76
N PRO A 301 3.58 13.74 -40.70
CA PRO A 301 2.56 14.05 -39.73
C PRO A 301 1.41 14.84 -40.36
N GLY A 302 0.18 14.56 -39.91
CA GLY A 302 -1.00 15.28 -40.38
C GLY A 302 -0.97 16.76 -39.93
N PRO A 303 -1.72 17.65 -40.61
CA PRO A 303 -1.72 19.08 -40.28
C PRO A 303 -2.08 19.36 -38.81
N GLU A 304 -3.01 18.60 -38.24
CA GLU A 304 -3.49 18.76 -36.85
C GLU A 304 -2.82 17.86 -35.81
N GLU A 305 -1.70 17.21 -36.14
CA GLU A 305 -1.12 16.24 -35.21
C GLU A 305 -0.63 16.91 -33.90
N PRO A 306 -1.00 16.41 -32.71
CA PRO A 306 -0.62 17.06 -31.45
C PRO A 306 0.91 17.19 -31.34
N PRO A 307 1.45 18.34 -30.87
CA PRO A 307 2.90 18.58 -30.80
C PRO A 307 3.66 17.49 -30.03
N LEU A 308 3.01 16.90 -29.02
CA LEU A 308 3.56 15.82 -28.21
C LEU A 308 3.72 14.53 -29.00
N LEU A 309 2.75 14.20 -29.87
CA LEU A 309 2.81 13.05 -30.76
C LEU A 309 3.93 13.21 -31.81
N ARG A 310 4.09 14.44 -32.36
CA ARG A 310 5.18 14.77 -33.29
C ARG A 310 6.57 14.63 -32.63
N ALA A 311 6.72 15.13 -31.40
CA ALA A 311 7.96 15.01 -30.64
C ALA A 311 8.30 13.55 -30.30
N TRP A 312 7.30 12.77 -29.91
CA TRP A 312 7.45 11.34 -29.65
C TRP A 312 7.83 10.56 -30.92
N ARG A 313 7.20 10.86 -32.06
CA ARG A 313 7.57 10.31 -33.39
C ARG A 313 9.03 10.61 -33.74
N ALA A 314 9.47 11.85 -33.57
CA ALA A 314 10.85 12.25 -33.86
C ALA A 314 11.85 11.51 -32.96
N TRP A 315 11.54 11.34 -31.67
CA TRP A 315 12.35 10.55 -30.74
C TRP A 315 12.40 9.07 -31.13
N ALA A 316 11.25 8.45 -31.40
CA ALA A 316 11.15 7.03 -31.76
C ALA A 316 11.90 6.70 -33.07
N LEU A 317 11.93 7.63 -34.03
CA LEU A 317 12.70 7.50 -35.27
C LEU A 317 14.21 7.78 -35.09
N SER A 318 14.62 8.46 -34.02
CA SER A 318 16.03 8.81 -33.77
C SER A 318 16.91 7.61 -33.37
N GLY A 319 16.30 6.45 -33.09
CA GLY A 319 17.01 5.19 -32.87
C GLY A 319 17.81 5.09 -31.57
N ARG A 320 17.71 6.06 -30.64
CA ARG A 320 18.42 6.00 -29.36
C ARG A 320 17.76 4.98 -28.43
N ARG A 321 18.46 3.88 -28.12
CA ARG A 321 18.08 2.94 -27.06
C ARG A 321 18.58 3.47 -25.71
N ILE A 322 17.73 3.40 -24.70
CA ILE A 322 18.08 3.74 -23.31
C ILE A 322 18.98 2.62 -22.80
N SER A 323 20.23 2.94 -22.48
CA SER A 323 21.17 2.09 -21.74
C SER A 323 20.85 2.12 -20.26
#